data_AF-A0A968MM76-F1
#
_entry.id   AF-A0A968MM76-F1
#
_cell.length_a   1.000
_cell.length_b   1.000
_cell.length_c   1.000
_cell.angle_alpha   90.00
_cell.angle_beta   90.00
_cell.angle_gamma   90.00
#
_symmetry.space_group_name_H-M   'P 1'
#
loop_
_entity.id
_entity.type
_entity.pdbx_description
1 polymer ?
#
loop_
_entity_poly.entity_id
_entity_poly.type
_entity_poly.pdbx_seq_one_letter_code
_entity_poly.pdbx_strand_id
1 'polypeptide(L)'
;MGMLLTAMEQASFDGPPLHSRLQLLLQRAIATTAGPEDQRRTAEAAMFALAIACGHLRFQEIVSDGIVKSDDVNFGCEEATLAGRDDWRKHFALSAGLQAAGDGPSAFAIGELKELLDAEGGSGFSFDDLAADRAGIRFSQAVLQGDPADWAGFILRLESDAAIFPSVQELPTGLTEEEFLRDIRDVNSPRYKELIEVIDRRLDELPFFRDLVRSK
;
A
#
# COMPACT_ATOMS: atom_id res chain seq x y z
N MET A 1 21.32 41.37 -15.58
CA MET A 1 22.05 40.28 -14.91
C MET A 1 21.02 39.44 -14.15
N GLY A 2 20.19 38.75 -14.94
CA GLY A 2 19.18 37.82 -14.46
C GLY A 2 19.64 36.41 -14.83
N MET A 3 19.58 35.51 -13.85
CA MET A 3 19.71 34.05 -13.88
C MET A 3 20.44 33.62 -12.61
N LEU A 4 19.78 33.72 -11.46
CA LEU A 4 20.25 33.08 -10.23
C LEU A 4 19.10 32.82 -9.23
N LEU A 5 17.88 32.65 -9.74
CA LEU A 5 16.68 32.43 -8.92
C LEU A 5 15.75 31.34 -9.48
N THR A 6 16.30 30.37 -10.20
CA THR A 6 15.50 29.24 -10.73
C THR A 6 16.36 27.97 -10.83
N ALA A 7 16.60 27.33 -9.68
CA ALA A 7 17.12 25.95 -9.62
C ALA A 7 16.96 25.34 -8.21
N MET A 8 15.84 25.59 -7.53
CA MET A 8 15.46 24.91 -6.28
C MET A 8 14.05 24.30 -6.38
N GLU A 9 13.71 23.78 -7.55
CA GLU A 9 12.51 22.97 -7.74
C GLU A 9 12.93 21.70 -8.48
N GLN A 10 12.61 20.55 -7.88
CA GLN A 10 12.88 19.19 -8.35
C GLN A 10 14.27 18.62 -8.02
N ALA A 11 14.55 18.46 -6.73
CA ALA A 11 15.32 17.29 -6.31
C ALA A 11 14.40 16.07 -6.54
N SER A 12 14.66 15.30 -7.59
CA SER A 12 14.02 14.01 -7.80
C SER A 12 14.28 13.15 -6.56
N PHE A 13 13.24 12.91 -5.75
CA PHE A 13 13.25 11.85 -4.74
C PHE A 13 13.16 10.50 -5.47
N ASP A 14 14.21 10.13 -6.22
CA ASP A 14 14.31 8.80 -6.84
C ASP A 14 14.82 7.80 -5.79
N GLY A 15 14.07 7.71 -4.70
CA GLY A 15 14.21 6.65 -3.72
C GLY A 15 13.93 5.28 -4.34
N PRO A 16 14.49 4.18 -3.83
CA PRO A 16 14.29 2.85 -4.40
C PRO A 16 12.80 2.51 -4.49
N PRO A 17 12.34 1.90 -5.60
CA PRO A 17 10.92 1.66 -5.80
C PRO A 17 10.40 0.56 -4.87
N LEU A 18 9.14 0.68 -4.43
CA LEU A 18 8.54 -0.17 -3.41
C LEU A 18 8.54 -1.65 -3.82
N HIS A 19 8.35 -1.98 -5.11
CA HIS A 19 8.36 -3.37 -5.57
C HIS A 19 9.65 -4.11 -5.17
N SER A 20 10.81 -3.43 -5.22
CA SER A 20 12.10 -4.04 -4.83
C SER A 20 12.16 -4.41 -3.34
N ARG A 21 11.47 -3.62 -2.51
CA ARG A 21 11.33 -3.88 -1.07
C ARG A 21 10.36 -5.01 -0.78
N LEU A 22 9.28 -5.11 -1.56
CA LEU A 22 8.35 -6.23 -1.50
C LEU A 22 9.01 -7.54 -1.93
N GLN A 23 9.86 -7.53 -2.96
CA GLN A 23 10.64 -8.70 -3.35
C GLN A 23 11.54 -9.16 -2.20
N LEU A 24 12.27 -8.26 -1.56
CA LEU A 24 13.13 -8.58 -0.42
C LEU A 24 12.33 -9.12 0.78
N LEU A 25 11.16 -8.54 1.05
CA LEU A 25 10.25 -9.00 2.09
C LEU A 25 9.79 -10.45 1.83
N LEU A 26 9.33 -10.75 0.62
CA LEU A 26 8.90 -12.09 0.23
C LEU A 26 10.08 -13.09 0.25
N GLN A 27 11.28 -12.69 -0.18
CA GLN A 27 12.48 -13.53 -0.09
C GLN A 27 12.80 -13.91 1.36
N ARG A 28 12.70 -12.95 2.29
CA ARG A 28 12.87 -13.22 3.72
C ARG A 28 11.77 -14.14 4.25
N ALA A 29 10.52 -13.89 3.90
CA ALA A 29 9.38 -14.72 4.29
C ALA A 29 9.53 -16.18 3.82
N ILE A 30 9.96 -16.40 2.58
CA ILE A 30 10.28 -17.74 2.05
C ILE A 30 11.38 -18.40 2.89
N ALA A 31 12.46 -17.68 3.21
CA ALA A 31 13.59 -18.22 3.96
C ALA A 31 13.25 -18.57 5.42
N THR A 32 12.24 -17.93 6.00
CA THR A 32 11.82 -18.14 7.40
C THR A 32 10.70 -19.16 7.56
N THR A 33 9.99 -19.53 6.49
CA THR A 33 8.87 -20.47 6.56
C THR A 33 9.39 -21.90 6.74
N ALA A 34 9.18 -22.49 7.92
CA ALA A 34 9.68 -23.83 8.24
C ALA A 34 8.70 -24.99 7.91
N GLY A 35 7.41 -24.69 7.72
CA GLY A 35 6.37 -25.67 7.36
C GLY A 35 4.95 -25.09 7.25
N PRO A 36 3.93 -25.90 6.93
CA PRO A 36 2.56 -25.44 6.67
C PRO A 36 1.90 -24.63 7.80
N GLU A 37 2.18 -24.98 9.06
CA GLU A 37 1.61 -24.28 10.23
C GLU A 37 2.21 -22.87 10.44
N ASP A 38 3.42 -22.62 9.91
CA ASP A 38 4.11 -21.34 10.02
C ASP A 38 3.79 -20.38 8.88
N GLN A 39 3.13 -20.87 7.82
CA GLN A 39 2.86 -20.10 6.59
C GLN A 39 2.05 -18.85 6.87
N ARG A 40 0.89 -19.01 7.53
CA ARG A 40 0.01 -17.89 7.86
C ARG A 40 0.69 -16.90 8.80
N ARG A 41 1.37 -17.39 9.85
CA ARG A 41 2.10 -16.54 10.79
C ARG A 41 3.22 -15.75 10.10
N THR A 42 3.92 -16.39 9.16
CA THR A 42 4.98 -15.75 8.38
C THR A 42 4.42 -14.69 7.43
N ALA A 43 3.28 -14.97 6.80
CA ALA A 43 2.57 -14.01 5.96
C ALA A 43 2.10 -12.78 6.76
N GLU A 44 1.47 -13.00 7.91
CA GLU A 44 1.03 -11.94 8.83
C GLU A 44 2.23 -11.11 9.32
N ALA A 45 3.30 -11.77 9.77
CA ALA A 45 4.53 -11.11 10.20
C ALA A 45 5.18 -10.29 9.07
N ALA A 46 5.17 -10.79 7.84
CA ALA A 46 5.68 -10.06 6.68
C ALA A 46 4.86 -8.79 6.42
N MET A 47 3.53 -8.85 6.49
CA MET A 47 2.67 -7.67 6.30
C MET A 47 2.80 -6.66 7.44
N PHE A 48 3.00 -7.12 8.69
CA PHE A 48 3.31 -6.22 9.80
C PHE A 48 4.68 -5.57 9.65
N ALA A 49 5.70 -6.33 9.25
CA ALA A 49 7.01 -5.78 8.95
C ALA A 49 6.95 -4.73 7.82
N LEU A 50 6.14 -4.99 6.79
CA LEU A 50 5.85 -4.03 5.73
C LEU A 50 5.24 -2.73 6.29
N ALA A 51 4.19 -2.82 7.10
CA ALA A 51 3.55 -1.64 7.67
C ALA A 51 4.46 -0.88 8.66
N ILE A 52 5.28 -1.58 9.44
CA ILE A 52 6.21 -0.95 10.40
C ILE A 52 7.36 -0.24 9.68
N ALA A 53 7.94 -0.86 8.65
CA ALA A 53 9.12 -0.34 7.96
C ALA A 53 8.77 0.64 6.83
N CYS A 54 7.66 0.39 6.13
CA CYS A 54 7.27 1.13 4.93
C CYS A 54 6.03 2.02 5.14
N GLY A 55 5.33 1.86 6.26
CA GLY A 55 4.14 2.64 6.59
C GLY A 55 4.45 3.92 7.36
N HIS A 56 3.46 4.36 8.13
CA HIS A 56 3.54 5.56 8.97
C HIS A 56 4.02 5.21 10.38
N LEU A 57 4.80 6.11 11.01
CA LEU A 57 5.36 5.93 12.36
C LEU A 57 4.29 5.59 13.43
N ARG A 58 3.06 6.08 13.25
CA ARG A 58 1.94 5.81 14.17
C ARG A 58 1.38 4.38 14.12
N PHE A 59 1.64 3.60 13.07
CA PHE A 59 1.29 2.18 13.09
C PHE A 59 2.11 1.43 14.13
N GLN A 60 3.37 1.84 14.31
CA GLN A 60 4.20 1.31 15.40
C GLN A 60 3.52 1.57 16.73
N GLU A 61 2.92 2.75 16.96
CA GLU A 61 2.20 3.05 18.21
C GLU A 61 0.94 2.19 18.42
N ILE A 62 0.24 1.79 17.34
CA ILE A 62 -0.98 0.97 17.40
C ILE A 62 -0.66 -0.51 17.66
N VAL A 63 0.41 -1.03 17.05
CA VAL A 63 0.76 -2.47 17.12
C VAL A 63 1.85 -2.76 18.16
N SER A 64 2.62 -1.75 18.56
CA SER A 64 3.67 -1.86 19.58
C SER A 64 3.17 -1.40 20.96
N ASP A 65 2.45 -2.29 21.62
CA ASP A 65 2.63 -2.45 23.07
C ASP A 65 3.90 -3.31 23.35
N GLY A 66 5.02 -2.92 22.72
CA GLY A 66 6.37 -3.43 23.02
C GLY A 66 6.87 -4.69 22.27
N ILE A 67 6.25 -5.11 21.17
CA ILE A 67 6.55 -6.42 20.54
C ILE A 67 7.64 -6.36 19.45
N VAL A 68 7.81 -5.26 18.72
CA VAL A 68 8.78 -5.17 17.60
C VAL A 68 9.57 -3.87 17.66
N LYS A 69 10.91 -3.96 17.75
CA LYS A 69 11.79 -2.79 17.64
C LYS A 69 11.98 -2.44 16.16
N SER A 70 11.86 -1.16 15.82
CA SER A 70 12.04 -0.62 14.45
C SER A 70 13.35 -1.08 13.79
N ASP A 71 14.40 -1.24 14.59
CA ASP A 71 15.74 -1.60 14.13
C ASP A 71 15.83 -3.04 13.60
N ASP A 72 14.94 -3.94 14.04
CA ASP A 72 14.92 -5.36 13.63
C ASP A 72 14.18 -5.60 12.30
N VAL A 73 13.40 -4.62 11.83
CA VAL A 73 12.57 -4.71 10.61
C VAL A 73 13.02 -3.78 9.48
N ASN A 74 14.23 -3.21 9.57
CA ASN A 74 14.72 -2.32 8.53
C ASN A 74 15.22 -3.09 7.30
N PHE A 75 14.46 -3.02 6.20
CA PHE A 75 14.87 -3.48 4.88
C PHE A 75 14.97 -2.34 3.84
N GLY A 76 15.26 -1.13 4.32
CA GLY A 76 15.57 0.05 3.49
C GLY A 76 14.32 0.73 2.92
N CYS A 77 13.21 0.69 3.65
CA CYS A 77 11.93 1.20 3.15
C CYS A 77 11.71 2.70 3.40
N GLU A 78 12.45 3.33 4.32
CA GLU A 78 12.30 4.75 4.65
C GLU A 78 12.53 5.66 3.43
N GLU A 79 13.49 5.30 2.59
CA GLU A 79 13.79 6.03 1.35
C GLU A 79 12.98 5.50 0.16
N ALA A 80 12.18 4.44 0.33
CA ALA A 80 11.48 3.86 -0.81
C ALA A 80 10.31 4.74 -1.27
N THR A 81 9.90 4.58 -2.52
CA THR A 81 8.73 5.28 -3.07
C THR A 81 7.80 4.31 -3.79
N LEU A 82 6.51 4.63 -3.85
CA LEU A 82 5.57 3.96 -4.75
C LEU A 82 5.26 4.91 -5.90
N ALA A 83 5.67 4.55 -7.12
CA ALA A 83 5.56 5.41 -8.30
C ALA A 83 6.14 6.82 -8.08
N GLY A 84 7.28 6.91 -7.36
CA GLY A 84 7.98 8.16 -7.07
C GLY A 84 7.44 8.95 -5.88
N ARG A 85 6.43 8.43 -5.17
CA ARG A 85 5.80 9.09 -4.02
C ARG A 85 5.95 8.31 -2.71
N ASP A 86 6.37 9.00 -1.65
CA ASP A 86 6.52 8.45 -0.29
C ASP A 86 5.16 8.21 0.38
N ASP A 87 4.21 9.12 0.19
CA ASP A 87 2.88 9.02 0.75
C ASP A 87 2.11 7.81 0.20
N TRP A 88 2.14 7.56 -1.11
CA TRP A 88 1.54 6.35 -1.69
C TRP A 88 2.17 5.06 -1.15
N ARG A 89 3.48 5.04 -0.90
CA ARG A 89 4.13 3.91 -0.22
C ARG A 89 3.54 3.69 1.17
N LYS A 90 3.38 4.76 1.96
CA LYS A 90 2.82 4.69 3.32
C LYS A 90 1.39 4.16 3.32
N HIS A 91 0.54 4.66 2.42
CA HIS A 91 -0.83 4.18 2.19
C HIS A 91 -0.87 2.68 1.89
N PHE A 92 -0.09 2.24 0.91
CA PHE A 92 0.02 0.83 0.53
C PHE A 92 0.45 -0.04 1.72
N ALA A 93 1.53 0.35 2.40
CA ALA A 93 2.13 -0.46 3.45
C ALA A 93 1.24 -0.56 4.68
N LEU A 94 0.65 0.57 5.12
CA LEU A 94 -0.28 0.56 6.26
C LEU A 94 -1.50 -0.32 5.96
N SER A 95 -2.10 -0.14 4.80
CA SER A 95 -3.24 -0.92 4.34
C SER A 95 -2.98 -2.42 4.32
N ALA A 96 -1.78 -2.82 3.86
CA ALA A 96 -1.38 -4.21 3.85
C ALA A 96 -1.27 -4.80 5.26
N GLY A 97 -0.67 -4.05 6.21
CA GLY A 97 -0.57 -4.46 7.61
C GLY A 97 -1.92 -4.53 8.32
N LEU A 98 -2.80 -3.54 8.12
CA LEU A 98 -4.13 -3.55 8.71
C LEU A 98 -4.99 -4.70 8.18
N GLN A 99 -4.90 -5.01 6.88
CA GLN A 99 -5.53 -6.19 6.31
C GLN A 99 -5.00 -7.50 6.93
N ALA A 100 -3.74 -7.56 7.34
CA ALA A 100 -3.19 -8.72 8.05
C ALA A 100 -3.62 -8.82 9.51
N ALA A 101 -3.91 -7.69 10.17
CA ALA A 101 -4.40 -7.65 11.54
C ALA A 101 -5.89 -8.02 11.67
N GLY A 102 -6.67 -7.80 10.61
CA GLY A 102 -8.12 -8.02 10.59
C GLY A 102 -8.54 -9.43 10.17
N ASP A 103 -9.54 -10.00 10.86
CA ASP A 103 -10.22 -11.23 10.46
C ASP A 103 -11.20 -10.99 9.29
N GLY A 104 -10.67 -10.67 8.10
CA GLY A 104 -11.44 -10.63 6.85
C GLY A 104 -11.34 -9.32 6.04
N PRO A 105 -12.08 -9.18 4.93
CA PRO A 105 -12.04 -8.03 4.02
C PRO A 105 -12.52 -6.68 4.61
N SER A 106 -12.70 -6.57 5.93
CA SER A 106 -13.62 -5.60 6.53
C SER A 106 -13.20 -5.07 7.90
N ALA A 107 -11.91 -4.87 8.17
CA ALA A 107 -11.50 -4.30 9.46
C ALA A 107 -11.44 -2.76 9.49
N PHE A 108 -11.34 -2.09 8.34
CA PHE A 108 -11.34 -0.62 8.28
C PHE A 108 -12.21 -0.14 7.13
N ALA A 109 -13.15 0.76 7.41
CA ALA A 109 -13.73 1.54 6.34
C ALA A 109 -12.61 2.37 5.70
N ILE A 110 -12.59 2.44 4.37
CA ILE A 110 -11.58 3.19 3.62
C ILE A 110 -11.45 4.64 4.10
N GLY A 111 -12.55 5.23 4.61
CA GLY A 111 -12.52 6.55 5.26
C GLY A 111 -11.80 6.57 6.61
N GLU A 112 -11.88 5.51 7.42
CA GLU A 112 -11.17 5.43 8.71
C GLU A 112 -9.66 5.31 8.50
N LEU A 113 -9.25 4.62 7.44
CA LEU A 113 -7.85 4.52 7.03
C LEU A 113 -7.28 5.90 6.63
N LYS A 114 -8.05 6.69 5.88
CA LYS A 114 -7.72 8.09 5.56
C LYS A 114 -7.51 8.91 6.84
N GLU A 115 -8.46 8.89 7.78
CA GLU A 115 -8.35 9.67 9.03
C GLU A 115 -7.12 9.28 9.86
N LEU A 116 -6.74 7.98 9.84
CA LEU A 116 -5.52 7.50 10.49
C LEU A 116 -4.22 7.95 9.79
N LEU A 117 -4.26 8.15 8.47
CA LEU A 117 -3.11 8.52 7.63
C LEU A 117 -2.91 10.03 7.48
N ASP A 118 -3.99 10.83 7.53
CA ASP A 118 -3.99 12.30 7.36
C ASP A 118 -3.72 13.10 8.65
N ALA A 119 -3.38 12.42 9.76
CA ALA A 119 -3.21 13.04 11.08
C ALA A 119 -2.06 14.08 11.18
N GLU A 120 -1.25 14.26 10.13
CA GLU A 120 -0.14 15.23 10.06
C GLU A 120 -0.39 16.42 9.12
N GLY A 121 -1.65 16.65 8.74
CA GLY A 121 -2.06 17.83 7.97
C GLY A 121 -2.92 17.41 6.80
N GLY A 122 -4.24 17.40 7.02
CA GLY A 122 -5.24 16.93 6.05
C GLY A 122 -5.03 17.54 4.66
N SER A 123 -4.60 16.69 3.73
CA SER A 123 -4.35 17.02 2.32
C SER A 123 -5.65 17.11 1.50
N GLY A 124 -6.75 16.59 2.04
CA GLY A 124 -8.04 16.44 1.37
C GLY A 124 -8.37 14.98 1.07
N PHE A 125 -9.47 14.72 0.38
CA PHE A 125 -9.84 13.39 -0.11
C PHE A 125 -9.18 13.12 -1.46
N SER A 126 -8.50 11.98 -1.58
CA SER A 126 -7.72 11.63 -2.79
C SER A 126 -8.00 10.18 -3.20
N PHE A 127 -8.48 10.00 -4.43
CA PHE A 127 -8.67 8.67 -5.00
C PHE A 127 -7.36 8.01 -5.43
N ASP A 128 -6.28 8.79 -5.55
CA ASP A 128 -4.94 8.25 -5.78
C ASP A 128 -4.47 7.48 -4.55
N ASP A 129 -4.74 8.02 -3.36
CA ASP A 129 -4.40 7.41 -2.09
C ASP A 129 -5.26 6.16 -1.86
N LEU A 130 -6.54 6.21 -2.23
CA LEU A 130 -7.39 5.00 -2.25
C LEU A 130 -6.87 3.91 -3.17
N ALA A 131 -6.27 4.28 -4.32
CA ALA A 131 -5.67 3.31 -5.21
C ALA A 131 -4.46 2.63 -4.55
N ALA A 132 -3.67 3.37 -3.78
CA ALA A 132 -2.54 2.83 -3.03
C ALA A 132 -3.02 1.92 -1.88
N ASP A 133 -4.07 2.34 -1.16
CA ASP A 133 -4.66 1.56 -0.08
C ASP A 133 -5.20 0.21 -0.58
N ARG A 134 -5.99 0.26 -1.66
CA ARG A 134 -6.57 -0.95 -2.27
C ARG A 134 -5.50 -1.86 -2.85
N ALA A 135 -4.43 -1.31 -3.44
CA ALA A 135 -3.28 -2.09 -3.87
C ALA A 135 -2.63 -2.83 -2.69
N GLY A 136 -2.43 -2.15 -1.56
CA GLY A 136 -1.87 -2.74 -0.33
C GLY A 136 -2.75 -3.85 0.25
N ILE A 137 -4.07 -3.61 0.34
CA ILE A 137 -5.06 -4.60 0.76
C ILE A 137 -4.98 -5.85 -0.11
N ARG A 138 -5.03 -5.70 -1.44
CA ARG A 138 -5.00 -6.84 -2.37
C ARG A 138 -3.68 -7.59 -2.32
N PHE A 139 -2.56 -6.89 -2.18
CA PHE A 139 -1.25 -7.52 -1.99
C PHE A 139 -1.23 -8.37 -0.72
N SER A 140 -1.69 -7.81 0.40
CA SER A 140 -1.81 -8.54 1.67
C SER A 140 -2.72 -9.76 1.56
N GLN A 141 -3.89 -9.62 0.94
CA GLN A 141 -4.79 -10.74 0.68
C GLN A 141 -4.13 -11.84 -0.16
N ALA A 142 -3.39 -11.48 -1.21
CA ALA A 142 -2.66 -12.44 -2.04
C ALA A 142 -1.63 -13.23 -1.23
N VAL A 143 -0.87 -12.56 -0.36
CA VAL A 143 0.18 -13.19 0.45
C VAL A 143 -0.42 -14.05 1.57
N LEU A 144 -1.52 -13.61 2.20
CA LEU A 144 -2.18 -14.30 3.31
C LEU A 144 -3.04 -15.50 2.87
N GLN A 145 -3.67 -15.42 1.70
CA GLN A 145 -4.60 -16.45 1.20
C GLN A 145 -3.94 -17.42 0.20
N GLY A 146 -2.81 -17.03 -0.40
CA GLY A 146 -2.06 -17.88 -1.33
C GLY A 146 -1.24 -18.96 -0.65
N ASP A 147 -0.83 -19.97 -1.41
CA ASP A 147 0.18 -20.93 -0.96
C ASP A 147 1.55 -20.23 -0.98
N PRO A 148 2.37 -20.30 0.09
CA PRO A 148 3.73 -19.78 0.06
C PRO A 148 4.61 -20.33 -1.07
N ALA A 149 4.26 -21.48 -1.65
CA ALA A 149 4.89 -21.96 -2.88
C ALA A 149 4.76 -20.97 -4.05
N ASP A 150 3.73 -20.13 -4.06
CA ASP A 150 3.48 -19.09 -5.06
C ASP A 150 4.33 -17.83 -4.85
N TRP A 151 4.92 -17.63 -3.66
CA TRP A 151 5.66 -16.40 -3.34
C TRP A 151 6.89 -16.19 -4.24
N ALA A 152 7.54 -17.27 -4.68
CA ALA A 152 8.60 -17.19 -5.68
C ALA A 152 8.08 -16.63 -7.02
N GLY A 153 6.88 -17.04 -7.43
CA GLY A 153 6.20 -16.49 -8.60
C GLY A 153 5.79 -15.03 -8.42
N PHE A 154 5.37 -14.63 -7.21
CA PHE A 154 5.06 -13.24 -6.88
C PHE A 154 6.28 -12.34 -7.03
N ILE A 155 7.45 -12.76 -6.54
CA ILE A 155 8.72 -12.03 -6.70
C ILE A 155 9.01 -11.76 -8.18
N LEU A 156 8.82 -12.76 -9.05
CA LEU A 156 9.06 -12.62 -10.49
C LEU A 156 8.09 -11.66 -11.16
N ARG A 157 6.86 -11.51 -10.65
CA ARG A 157 5.87 -10.57 -11.20
C ARG A 157 6.12 -9.13 -10.74
N LEU A 158 6.84 -8.92 -9.64
CA LEU A 158 7.17 -7.60 -9.08
C LEU A 158 8.33 -6.93 -9.83
N GLU A 159 8.21 -6.73 -11.14
CA GLU A 159 9.28 -6.13 -11.96
C GLU A 159 9.32 -4.60 -11.87
N SER A 160 8.23 -3.97 -11.44
CA SER A 160 8.12 -2.53 -11.24
C SER A 160 6.96 -2.19 -10.30
N ASP A 161 6.85 -0.94 -9.88
CA ASP A 161 5.68 -0.47 -9.12
C ASP A 161 4.39 -0.55 -9.94
N ALA A 162 4.47 -0.45 -11.27
CA ALA A 162 3.33 -0.66 -12.16
C ALA A 162 2.81 -2.11 -12.15
N ALA A 163 3.54 -3.06 -11.54
CA ALA A 163 3.03 -4.41 -11.32
C ALA A 163 1.95 -4.46 -10.22
N ILE A 164 1.95 -3.49 -9.29
CA ILE A 164 1.11 -3.47 -8.08
C ILE A 164 0.30 -2.19 -7.91
N PHE A 165 0.64 -1.12 -8.60
CA PHE A 165 -0.02 0.17 -8.47
C PHE A 165 -0.58 0.62 -9.82
N PRO A 166 -1.90 0.89 -9.90
CA PRO A 166 -2.54 1.21 -11.16
C PRO A 166 -2.21 2.63 -11.59
N SER A 167 -2.47 2.96 -12.86
CA SER A 167 -2.53 4.36 -13.26
C SER A 167 -3.63 5.07 -12.46
N VAL A 168 -3.28 6.20 -11.84
CA VAL A 168 -4.22 7.07 -11.11
C VAL A 168 -4.65 8.29 -11.94
N GLN A 169 -4.27 8.32 -13.23
CA GLN A 169 -4.71 9.39 -14.12
C GLN A 169 -6.24 9.49 -14.16
N GLU A 170 -6.74 10.72 -14.19
CA GLU A 170 -8.16 11.08 -14.25
C GLU A 170 -8.97 10.74 -12.98
N LEU A 171 -8.31 10.29 -11.91
CA LEU A 171 -8.95 10.16 -10.61
C LEU A 171 -9.03 11.53 -9.91
N PRO A 172 -10.11 11.83 -9.16
CA PRO A 172 -10.18 13.04 -8.35
C PRO A 172 -9.15 13.00 -7.22
N THR A 173 -8.38 14.07 -7.06
CA THR A 173 -7.31 14.15 -6.07
C THR A 173 -7.34 15.50 -5.34
N GLY A 174 -6.93 15.52 -4.07
CA GLY A 174 -6.85 16.74 -3.26
C GLY A 174 -8.19 17.47 -3.04
N LEU A 175 -9.32 16.75 -2.99
CA LEU A 175 -10.63 17.36 -2.76
C LEU A 175 -10.74 17.88 -1.33
N THR A 176 -11.24 19.09 -1.12
CA THR A 176 -11.64 19.49 0.25
C THR A 176 -12.83 18.67 0.74
N GLU A 177 -13.13 18.73 2.04
CA GLU A 177 -14.34 18.10 2.57
C GLU A 177 -15.60 18.64 1.87
N GLU A 178 -15.67 19.95 1.63
CA GLU A 178 -16.80 20.57 0.93
C GLU A 178 -16.91 20.09 -0.53
N GLU A 179 -15.78 19.97 -1.24
CA GLU A 179 -15.75 19.45 -2.61
C GLU A 179 -16.16 17.98 -2.67
N PHE A 180 -15.66 17.16 -1.73
CA PHE A 180 -16.07 15.77 -1.60
C PHE A 180 -17.57 15.66 -1.34
N LEU A 181 -18.12 16.40 -0.37
CA LEU A 181 -19.55 16.39 -0.05
C LEU A 181 -20.42 16.92 -1.20
N ARG A 182 -19.91 17.84 -2.01
CA ARG A 182 -20.63 18.41 -3.16
C ARG A 182 -20.64 17.44 -4.34
N ASP A 183 -19.46 16.93 -4.73
CA ASP A 183 -19.24 16.25 -6.01
C ASP A 183 -19.32 14.72 -5.88
N ILE A 184 -18.94 14.19 -4.70
CA ILE A 184 -18.95 12.75 -4.38
C ILE A 184 -20.08 12.39 -3.41
N ARG A 185 -20.49 13.30 -2.53
CA ARG A 185 -21.51 13.14 -1.47
C ARG A 185 -21.03 12.36 -0.25
N ASP A 186 -20.76 11.08 -0.42
CA ASP A 186 -20.34 10.18 0.65
C ASP A 186 -19.79 8.87 0.08
N VAL A 187 -19.23 8.03 0.95
CA VAL A 187 -18.64 6.71 0.60
C VAL A 187 -19.67 5.68 0.12
N ASN A 188 -20.98 5.92 0.30
CA ASN A 188 -22.05 5.04 -0.16
C ASN A 188 -22.69 5.50 -1.47
N SER A 189 -22.33 6.69 -1.96
CA SER A 189 -22.85 7.29 -3.18
C SER A 189 -22.53 6.47 -4.43
N PRO A 190 -23.37 6.56 -5.49
CA PRO A 190 -23.07 5.95 -6.78
C PRO A 190 -21.74 6.44 -7.36
N ARG A 191 -21.46 7.75 -7.26
CA ARG A 191 -20.24 8.35 -7.80
C ARG A 191 -18.97 7.82 -7.15
N TYR A 192 -18.99 7.66 -5.82
CA TYR A 192 -17.88 7.04 -5.09
C TYR A 192 -17.65 5.61 -5.57
N LYS A 193 -18.72 4.80 -5.61
CA LYS A 193 -18.65 3.40 -6.04
C LYS A 193 -18.12 3.24 -7.46
N GLU A 194 -18.55 4.08 -8.40
CA GLU A 194 -18.02 4.10 -9.77
C GLU A 194 -16.51 4.32 -9.81
N LEU A 195 -15.99 5.27 -9.02
CA LEU A 195 -14.56 5.55 -8.96
C LEU A 195 -13.78 4.40 -8.31
N ILE A 196 -14.34 3.78 -7.27
CA ILE A 196 -13.77 2.56 -6.68
C ILE A 196 -13.73 1.42 -7.71
N GLU A 197 -14.80 1.22 -8.46
CA GLU A 197 -14.82 0.20 -9.52
C GLU A 197 -13.81 0.48 -10.64
N VAL A 198 -13.56 1.75 -10.98
CA VAL A 198 -12.49 2.13 -11.91
C VAL A 198 -11.13 1.70 -11.36
N ILE A 199 -10.84 2.02 -10.09
CA ILE A 199 -9.60 1.62 -9.42
C ILE A 199 -9.47 0.10 -9.40
N ASP A 200 -10.53 -0.61 -9.01
CA ASP A 200 -10.56 -2.06 -8.91
C ASP A 200 -10.31 -2.75 -10.25
N ARG A 201 -10.95 -2.28 -11.33
CA ARG A 201 -10.70 -2.81 -12.67
C ARG A 201 -9.25 -2.59 -13.10
N ARG A 202 -8.68 -1.40 -12.84
CA ARG A 202 -7.27 -1.13 -13.16
C ARG A 202 -6.34 -2.05 -12.36
N LEU A 203 -6.66 -2.32 -11.09
CA LEU A 203 -5.92 -3.27 -10.25
C LEU A 203 -6.01 -4.71 -10.80
N ASP A 204 -7.19 -5.16 -11.23
CA ASP A 204 -7.39 -6.50 -11.79
C ASP A 204 -6.53 -6.77 -13.05
N GLU A 205 -6.17 -5.73 -13.78
CA GLU A 205 -5.36 -5.83 -15.00
C GLU A 205 -3.85 -5.89 -14.72
N LEU A 206 -3.40 -5.58 -13.51
CA LEU A 206 -1.97 -5.49 -13.21
C LEU A 206 -1.28 -6.86 -13.21
N PRO A 207 0.00 -6.92 -13.65
CA PRO A 207 0.78 -8.16 -13.70
C PRO A 207 0.74 -9.00 -12.42
N PHE A 208 0.76 -8.37 -11.24
CA PHE A 208 0.73 -9.08 -9.97
C PHE A 208 -0.63 -9.71 -9.68
N PHE A 209 -1.72 -8.98 -9.93
CA PHE A 209 -3.07 -9.35 -9.48
C PHE A 209 -3.87 -10.19 -10.49
N ARG A 210 -3.63 -10.04 -11.80
CA ARG A 210 -4.48 -10.60 -12.86
C ARG A 210 -4.72 -12.12 -12.80
N ASP A 211 -3.74 -12.87 -12.29
CA ASP A 211 -3.80 -14.34 -12.24
C ASP A 211 -4.32 -14.85 -10.89
N LEU A 212 -4.50 -13.97 -9.91
CA LEU A 212 -5.11 -14.29 -8.61
C LEU A 212 -6.64 -14.32 -8.68
N VAL A 213 -7.22 -13.49 -9.56
CA VAL A 213 -8.67 -13.40 -9.77
C VAL A 213 -9.22 -14.62 -10.51
N ARG A 214 -8.39 -15.31 -11.31
CA ARG A 214 -8.81 -16.45 -12.15
C ARG A 214 -8.87 -17.79 -11.42
N SER A 215 -8.42 -17.86 -10.17
CA SER A 215 -8.34 -19.08 -9.38
C SER A 215 -9.55 -19.30 -8.45
N LYS A 216 -10.63 -18.52 -8.62
CA LYS A 216 -11.92 -18.71 -7.92
C LYS A 216 -13.01 -19.22 -8.87
#